data_AF-A0A2N8EWX3-F1
#
_entry.id   AF-A0A2N8EWX3-F1
#
_cell.length_a   1.000
_cell.length_b   1.000
_cell.length_c   1.000
_cell.angle_alpha   90.00
_cell.angle_beta   90.00
_cell.angle_gamma   90.00
#
_symmetry.space_group_name_H-M   'P 1'
#
loop_
_entity.id
_entity.type
_entity.pdbx_description
1 polymer ?
#
loop_
_entity_poly.entity_id
_entity_poly.type
_entity_poly.pdbx_seq_one_letter_code
_entity_poly.pdbx_strand_id
1 'polypeptide(L)'
;MKNPDSLTARYQPLKTRYSETPVLVIDTEADPFEILDAARQRIRAASDLLETLYCTCFNQAQASDIPKIVSALYLLTQDGNDMLDIARQRLPKFTD
;
A
#
# COMPACT_ATOMS: atom_id res chain seq x y z
N MET A 1 -4.58 -16.41 28.39
CA MET A 1 -5.45 -16.25 27.20
C MET A 1 -5.33 -14.81 26.73
N LYS A 2 -4.81 -14.55 25.52
CA LYS A 2 -4.72 -13.19 24.97
C LYS A 2 -6.14 -12.71 24.62
N ASN A 3 -6.49 -11.48 25.01
CA ASN A 3 -7.79 -10.86 24.75
C ASN A 3 -8.04 -10.80 23.22
N PRO A 4 -9.18 -11.25 22.68
CA PRO A 4 -9.50 -11.13 21.25
C PRO A 4 -9.35 -9.70 20.70
N ASP A 5 -9.55 -8.67 21.54
CA ASP A 5 -9.34 -7.27 21.15
C ASP A 5 -7.87 -6.89 20.89
N SER A 6 -6.92 -7.67 21.40
CA SER A 6 -5.48 -7.41 21.20
C SER A 6 -4.97 -7.77 19.82
N LEU A 7 -5.64 -8.70 19.12
CA LEU A 7 -5.29 -9.07 17.74
C LEU A 7 -5.77 -8.02 16.74
N THR A 8 -6.90 -7.36 17.03
CA THR A 8 -7.45 -6.25 16.24
C THR A 8 -6.60 -4.98 16.33
N ALA A 9 -5.79 -4.82 17.39
CA ALA A 9 -4.88 -3.68 17.54
C ALA A 9 -3.58 -3.83 16.72
N ARG A 10 -3.09 -5.06 16.51
CA ARG A 10 -1.86 -5.33 15.76
C ARG A 10 -2.07 -5.36 14.25
N TYR A 11 -3.15 -5.99 13.78
CA TYR A 11 -3.38 -6.16 12.35
C TYR A 11 -4.36 -5.12 11.84
N GLN A 12 -3.83 -4.06 11.24
CA GLN A 12 -4.64 -2.98 10.68
C GLN A 12 -5.02 -3.29 9.23
N PRO A 13 -6.32 -3.37 8.88
CA PRO A 13 -6.74 -3.56 7.49
C PRO A 13 -6.27 -2.46 6.57
N LEU A 14 -5.92 -2.81 5.33
CA LEU A 14 -5.77 -1.83 4.26
C LEU A 14 -7.12 -1.14 3.98
N LYS A 15 -7.09 0.15 3.64
CA LYS A 15 -8.32 0.92 3.31
C LYS A 15 -8.94 0.43 2.00
N THR A 16 -8.13 -0.09 1.09
CA THR A 16 -8.48 -0.69 -0.21
C THR A 16 -9.10 -2.08 -0.06
N ARG A 17 -10.19 -2.20 0.69
CA ARG A 17 -10.92 -3.46 0.87
C ARG A 17 -12.16 -3.54 -0.01
N TYR A 18 -12.34 -4.68 -0.68
CA TYR A 18 -13.51 -4.98 -1.53
C TYR A 18 -14.58 -5.82 -0.81
N SER A 19 -14.34 -6.20 0.44
CA SER A 19 -15.29 -6.96 1.25
C SER A 19 -15.26 -6.48 2.70
N GLU A 20 -16.33 -6.78 3.42
CA GLU A 20 -16.45 -6.49 4.86
C GLU A 20 -15.42 -7.27 5.69
N THR A 21 -14.95 -8.42 5.19
CA THR A 21 -13.91 -9.20 5.86
C THR A 21 -12.52 -8.76 5.38
N PRO A 22 -11.68 -8.16 6.23
CA PRO A 22 -10.34 -7.74 5.83
C PRO A 22 -9.43 -8.96 5.66
N VAL A 23 -8.93 -9.16 4.44
CA VAL A 23 -8.02 -10.27 4.07
C VAL A 23 -6.58 -9.81 3.88
N LEU A 24 -6.36 -8.51 3.69
CA LEU A 24 -5.04 -7.88 3.63
C LEU A 24 -4.93 -6.89 4.78
N VAL A 25 -3.86 -7.03 5.56
CA VAL A 25 -3.61 -6.28 6.78
C VAL A 25 -2.14 -5.87 6.86
N ILE A 26 -1.88 -4.74 7.51
CA ILE A 26 -0.56 -4.30 7.93
C ILE A 26 -0.34 -4.84 9.35
N ASP A 27 0.74 -5.58 9.54
CA ASP A 27 1.22 -5.91 10.88
C ASP A 27 1.88 -4.67 11.50
N THR A 28 1.13 -3.93 12.30
CA THR A 28 1.59 -2.65 12.87
C THR A 28 2.71 -2.83 13.88
N GLU A 29 2.96 -4.06 14.37
CA GLU A 29 4.06 -4.40 15.28
C GLU A 29 5.35 -4.81 14.57
N ALA A 30 5.33 -5.01 13.24
CA ALA A 30 6.54 -5.33 12.45
C ALA A 30 7.61 -4.23 12.56
N ASP A 31 8.84 -4.54 12.14
CA ASP A 31 9.92 -3.54 12.12
C ASP A 31 9.49 -2.33 11.26
N PRO A 32 9.51 -1.09 11.81
CA PRO A 32 9.09 0.09 11.05
C PRO A 32 9.90 0.32 9.77
N PHE A 33 11.15 -0.13 9.70
CA PHE A 33 11.96 -0.05 8.48
C PHE A 33 11.48 -1.05 7.41
N GLU A 34 11.08 -2.26 7.82
CA GLU A 34 10.48 -3.25 6.90
C GLU A 34 9.12 -2.77 6.37
N ILE A 35 8.30 -2.13 7.23
CA ILE A 35 7.04 -1.50 6.79
C ILE A 35 7.32 -0.36 5.79
N LEU A 36 8.35 0.45 6.04
CA LEU A 36 8.77 1.52 5.14
C LEU A 36 9.25 0.97 3.79
N ASP A 37 10.05 -0.09 3.77
CA ASP A 37 10.52 -0.72 2.54
C ASP A 37 9.37 -1.35 1.75
N ALA A 38 8.41 -1.99 2.42
CA ALA A 38 7.19 -2.50 1.80
C ALA A 38 6.32 -1.38 1.20
N ALA A 39 6.24 -0.23 1.87
CA ALA A 39 5.55 0.96 1.39
C ALA A 39 6.25 1.52 0.13
N ARG A 40 7.57 1.67 0.21
CA ARG A 40 8.41 2.15 -0.89
C ARG A 40 8.29 1.26 -2.11
N GLN A 41 8.28 -0.06 -1.93
CA GLN A 41 8.11 -1.03 -3.02
C GLN A 41 6.80 -0.79 -3.79
N ARG A 42 5.69 -0.60 -3.08
CA ARG A 42 4.37 -0.35 -3.69
C ARG A 42 4.32 0.96 -4.44
N ILE A 43 4.81 2.04 -3.83
CA ILE A 43 4.84 3.37 -4.45
C ILE A 43 5.73 3.35 -5.69
N ARG A 44 6.89 2.68 -5.61
CA ARG A 44 7.77 2.52 -6.78
C ARG A 44 7.10 1.73 -7.89
N ALA A 45 6.46 0.60 -7.57
CA ALA A 45 5.73 -0.19 -8.57
C ALA A 45 4.60 0.62 -9.23
N ALA A 46 3.90 1.46 -8.46
CA ALA A 46 2.90 2.38 -9.00
C ALA A 46 3.53 3.40 -9.96
N SER A 47 4.65 4.02 -9.58
CA SER A 47 5.37 4.96 -10.43
C SER A 47 5.88 4.32 -11.72
N ASP A 48 6.50 3.14 -11.64
CA ASP A 48 7.01 2.40 -12.80
C ASP A 48 5.86 2.01 -13.76
N LEU A 49 4.70 1.62 -13.20
CA LEU A 49 3.50 1.30 -13.99
C LEU A 49 2.88 2.56 -14.62
N LEU A 50 2.91 3.69 -13.93
CA LEU A 50 2.42 4.97 -14.46
C LEU A 50 3.29 5.45 -15.61
N GLU A 51 4.61 5.34 -15.48
CA GLU A 51 5.57 5.62 -16.55
C GLU A 51 5.30 4.71 -17.76
N THR A 52 5.08 3.41 -17.52
CA THR A 52 4.70 2.46 -18.57
C THR A 52 3.41 2.88 -19.27
N LEU A 53 2.36 3.25 -18.51
CA LEU A 53 1.10 3.71 -19.06
C LEU A 53 1.30 4.97 -19.90
N TYR A 54 2.03 5.95 -19.38
CA TYR A 54 2.32 7.20 -20.07
C TYR A 54 3.03 6.96 -21.41
N CYS A 55 4.04 6.09 -21.44
CA CYS A 55 4.76 5.71 -22.64
C CYS A 55 3.89 4.91 -23.64
N THR A 56 3.03 4.02 -23.15
CA THR A 56 2.25 3.09 -24.00
C THR A 56 0.96 3.71 -24.55
N CYS A 57 0.34 4.64 -23.82
CA CYS A 57 -0.86 5.37 -24.22
C CYS A 57 -0.69 6.16 -25.53
N PHE A 58 0.53 6.51 -25.90
CA PHE A 58 0.80 7.24 -27.14
C PHE A 58 0.78 6.37 -28.40
N ASN A 59 1.03 5.06 -28.30
CA ASN A 59 1.31 4.25 -29.49
C ASN A 59 0.54 2.91 -29.57
N GLN A 60 0.18 2.26 -28.45
CA GLN A 60 -0.12 0.80 -28.50
C GLN A 60 -1.15 0.27 -27.49
N ALA A 61 -1.60 1.05 -26.50
CA ALA A 61 -2.54 0.53 -25.50
C ALA A 61 -3.99 0.43 -26.06
N GLN A 62 -4.66 -0.71 -25.86
CA GLN A 62 -6.10 -0.78 -26.08
C GLN A 62 -6.82 0.05 -25.00
N ALA A 63 -7.83 0.82 -25.38
CA ALA A 63 -8.60 1.64 -24.44
C ALA A 63 -9.20 0.83 -23.28
N SER A 64 -9.46 -0.47 -23.49
CA SER A 64 -9.94 -1.42 -22.48
C SER A 64 -8.93 -1.76 -21.39
N ASP A 65 -7.64 -1.51 -21.60
CA ASP A 65 -6.59 -1.81 -20.62
C ASP A 65 -6.36 -0.63 -19.66
N ILE A 66 -6.73 0.59 -20.06
CA ILE A 66 -6.57 1.80 -19.24
C ILE A 66 -7.27 1.66 -17.88
N PRO A 67 -8.56 1.25 -17.78
CA PRO A 67 -9.21 1.13 -16.47
C PRO A 67 -8.55 0.08 -15.57
N LYS A 68 -8.01 -1.00 -16.14
CA LYS A 68 -7.32 -2.05 -15.37
C LYS A 68 -6.01 -1.53 -14.79
N ILE A 69 -5.22 -0.83 -15.61
CA ILE A 69 -3.95 -0.23 -15.18
C ILE A 69 -4.20 0.85 -14.13
N VAL A 70 -5.18 1.72 -14.36
CA VAL A 70 -5.58 2.75 -13.38
C VAL A 70 -6.03 2.13 -12.06
N SER A 71 -6.78 1.02 -12.09
CA SER A 71 -7.16 0.31 -10.87
C SER A 71 -5.94 -0.23 -10.11
N ALA A 72 -4.96 -0.81 -10.81
CA ALA A 72 -3.73 -1.30 -10.18
C ALA A 72 -2.90 -0.14 -9.58
N LEU A 73 -2.77 0.97 -10.31
CA LEU A 73 -2.12 2.20 -9.83
C LEU A 73 -2.77 2.71 -8.56
N TYR A 74 -4.11 2.77 -8.53
CA TYR A 74 -4.86 3.21 -7.36
C TYR A 74 -4.57 2.32 -6.15
N LEU A 75 -4.66 1.00 -6.30
CA LEU A 75 -4.42 0.05 -5.21
C LEU A 75 -2.99 0.17 -4.66
N LEU A 76 -1.97 0.11 -5.53
CA LEU A 76 -0.57 0.20 -5.11
C LEU A 76 -0.27 1.52 -4.39
N THR A 77 -0.83 2.62 -4.87
CA THR A 77 -0.64 3.95 -4.26
C THR A 77 -1.29 4.02 -2.88
N GLN A 78 -2.54 3.56 -2.75
CA GLN A 78 -3.24 3.58 -1.47
C GLN A 78 -2.60 2.64 -0.45
N ASP A 79 -2.24 1.41 -0.85
CA ASP A 79 -1.57 0.45 0.02
C ASP A 79 -0.22 0.99 0.51
N GLY A 80 0.55 1.61 -0.39
CA GLY A 80 1.82 2.26 -0.04
C GLY A 80 1.63 3.41 0.95
N ASN A 81 0.61 4.25 0.75
CA ASN A 81 0.31 5.36 1.67
C ASN A 81 -0.12 4.86 3.06
N ASP A 82 -0.97 3.83 3.13
CA ASP A 82 -1.38 3.24 4.40
C ASP A 82 -0.17 2.71 5.19
N MET A 83 0.79 2.06 4.51
CA MET A 83 2.03 1.60 5.13
C MET A 83 2.95 2.77 5.54
N LEU A 84 3.05 3.82 4.74
CA LEU A 84 3.81 5.02 5.10
C LEU A 84 3.27 5.69 6.36
N ASP A 85 1.95 5.80 6.50
CA ASP A 85 1.33 6.39 7.69
C ASP A 85 1.73 5.62 8.96
N ILE A 86 1.70 4.28 8.91
CA ILE A 86 2.12 3.42 10.03
C ILE A 86 3.62 3.51 10.29
N ALA A 87 4.45 3.42 9.24
CA ALA A 87 5.89 3.53 9.38
C ALA A 87 6.29 4.86 10.03
N ARG A 88 5.72 5.99 9.59
CA ARG A 88 6.01 7.33 10.14
C ARG A 88 5.64 7.47 11.62
N GLN A 89 4.61 6.78 12.09
CA GLN A 89 4.23 6.79 13.51
C GLN A 89 5.24 6.04 14.38
N ARG A 90 5.92 5.04 13.82
CA ARG A 90 6.80 4.12 14.56
C ARG A 90 8.29 4.36 14.37
N LEU A 91 8.69 5.05 13.31
CA LEU A 91 10.08 5.44 13.11
C LEU A 91 10.56 6.35 14.25
N PRO A 92 11.82 6.21 14.69
CA PRO A 92 12.40 7.10 15.70
C PRO A 92 12.27 8.55 15.23
N LYS A 93 11.72 9.41 16.09
CA LYS A 93 11.82 10.86 15.87
C LYS A 93 13.25 11.25 16.20
N PHE A 94 13.95 11.86 15.26
CA PHE A 94 15.18 12.56 15.59
C PHE A 94 14.80 13.74 16.47
N THR A 95 15.11 13.66 17.77
CA THR A 95 15.16 14.82 18.66
C THR A 95 16.52 15.47 18.44
N ASP A 96 16.51 16.69 17.93
CA ASP A 96 17.66 17.61 17.92
C ASP A 96 18.11 17.97 19.34
#